data_AF-A0A4Q3WX31-F1
#
_entry.id   AF-A0A4Q3WX31-F1
#
_cell.length_a   1.000
_cell.length_b   1.000
_cell.length_c   1.000
_cell.angle_alpha   90.00
_cell.angle_beta   90.00
_cell.angle_gamma   90.00
#
_symmetry.space_group_name_H-M   'P 1'
#
loop_
_entity.id
_entity.type
_entity.pdbx_description
1 polymer ?
#
loop_
_entity_poly.entity_id
_entity_poly.type
_entity_poly.pdbx_seq_one_letter_code
_entity_poly.pdbx_strand_id
1 'polypeptide(L)'
;MSLHKFKLIPFLTLALGASLIIAPSRANAEDKSLLMPVLQGALPGETREQRLERRVAGIEKEVGTLTADQKAHILALLKAAGDEMAAARANKGLTAEQQSAIVSKVHGEVADRYLVALTPEQQLKFKTSEGYASNRRGQGLIAGESFEERRSRLLKNYTDVLPDLTIKQKTEIMDVNEAASDEIGAIHKISNLSDEQSRAAILKSHADVAKKIDVILTAPQRVAWQKNRDERRAKRIVENAEKAKVDAAAKN
;
A
#
# COMPACT_ATOMS: atom_id res chain seq x y z
N MET A 1 -32.89 38.69 -8.51
CA MET A 1 -32.56 37.24 -8.54
C MET A 1 -31.47 37.01 -9.58
N SER A 2 -30.22 36.84 -9.15
CA SER A 2 -29.07 36.76 -10.05
C SER A 2 -28.61 35.30 -10.19
N LEU A 3 -28.90 34.71 -11.36
CA LEU A 3 -28.54 33.33 -11.71
C LEU A 3 -27.03 33.21 -11.91
N HIS A 4 -26.35 32.59 -10.96
CA HIS A 4 -24.93 32.25 -11.07
C HIS A 4 -24.76 31.03 -11.99
N LYS A 5 -24.12 31.26 -13.14
CA LYS A 5 -23.76 30.23 -14.11
C LYS A 5 -22.57 29.43 -13.57
N PHE A 6 -22.82 28.20 -13.12
CA PHE A 6 -21.78 27.21 -12.84
C PHE A 6 -21.11 26.79 -14.15
N LYS A 7 -19.81 27.09 -14.30
CA LYS A 7 -19.00 26.54 -15.38
C LYS A 7 -18.60 25.10 -15.01
N LEU A 8 -19.14 24.13 -15.74
CA LEU A 8 -18.66 22.74 -15.72
C LEU A 8 -17.20 22.71 -16.16
N ILE A 9 -16.34 22.14 -15.34
CA ILE A 9 -14.96 21.78 -15.70
C ILE A 9 -15.04 20.44 -16.44
N PRO A 10 -14.54 20.33 -17.69
CA PRO A 10 -14.53 19.06 -18.39
C PRO A 10 -13.54 18.11 -17.71
N PHE A 11 -14.05 16.96 -17.27
CA PHE A 11 -13.23 15.81 -16.88
C PHE A 11 -12.47 15.34 -18.11
N LEU A 12 -11.14 15.38 -18.03
CA LEU A 12 -10.23 14.84 -19.02
C LEU A 12 -10.26 13.30 -18.93
N THR A 13 -11.18 12.67 -19.65
CA THR A 13 -11.22 11.21 -19.85
C THR A 13 -10.07 10.81 -20.76
N LEU A 14 -8.98 10.33 -20.15
CA LEU A 14 -7.85 9.73 -20.87
C LEU A 14 -8.22 8.29 -21.23
N ALA A 15 -8.90 8.12 -22.36
CA ALA A 15 -9.19 6.82 -22.94
C ALA A 15 -7.91 6.28 -23.62
N LEU A 16 -7.14 5.45 -22.92
CA LEU A 16 -6.16 4.57 -23.56
C LEU A 16 -6.91 3.38 -24.19
N GLY A 17 -7.34 3.56 -25.42
CA GLY A 17 -7.66 2.46 -26.32
C GLY A 17 -6.40 2.03 -27.06
N ALA A 18 -5.80 0.91 -26.66
CA ALA A 18 -4.79 0.22 -27.44
C ALA A 18 -5.17 -1.26 -27.57
N SER A 19 -5.90 -1.57 -28.64
CA SER A 19 -6.07 -2.94 -29.12
C SER A 19 -4.75 -3.41 -29.73
N LEU A 20 -3.94 -4.11 -28.94
CA LEU A 20 -2.77 -4.83 -29.45
C LEU A 20 -3.17 -6.27 -29.76
N ILE A 21 -3.22 -6.57 -31.05
CA ILE A 21 -3.26 -7.94 -31.58
C ILE A 21 -1.89 -8.56 -31.28
N ILE A 22 -1.83 -9.46 -30.30
CA ILE A 22 -0.63 -10.21 -29.95
C ILE A 22 -0.56 -11.43 -30.87
N ALA A 23 0.41 -11.44 -31.80
CA ALA A 23 0.82 -12.65 -32.49
C ALA A 23 1.62 -13.56 -31.52
N PRO A 24 1.48 -14.90 -31.60
CA PRO A 24 2.27 -15.81 -30.78
C PRO A 24 3.73 -15.79 -31.26
N SER A 25 4.59 -15.12 -30.50
CA SER A 25 6.04 -15.20 -30.70
C SER A 25 6.53 -16.55 -30.16
N ARG A 26 7.08 -17.36 -31.07
CA ARG A 26 7.77 -18.62 -30.74
C ARG A 26 8.89 -18.34 -29.74
N ALA A 27 8.84 -19.03 -28.59
CA ALA A 27 9.89 -19.01 -27.60
C ALA A 27 11.14 -19.71 -28.15
N ASN A 28 12.23 -18.96 -28.30
CA ASN A 28 13.57 -19.53 -28.32
C ASN A 28 13.95 -19.84 -26.87
N ALA A 29 14.04 -21.13 -26.57
CA ALA A 29 14.71 -21.61 -25.37
C ALA A 29 16.21 -21.41 -25.57
N GLU A 30 16.84 -20.72 -24.61
CA GLU A 30 18.28 -20.55 -24.35
C GLU A 30 18.65 -19.08 -24.14
N ASP A 31 18.18 -18.52 -23.03
CA ASP A 31 18.89 -17.43 -22.37
C ASP A 31 19.01 -17.78 -20.88
N LYS A 32 20.21 -18.21 -20.48
CA LYS A 32 20.57 -18.62 -19.12
C LYS A 32 21.30 -17.51 -18.35
N SER A 33 21.13 -16.25 -18.73
CA SER A 33 21.87 -15.16 -18.09
C SER A 33 20.98 -14.27 -17.21
N LEU A 34 21.41 -14.09 -15.95
CA LEU A 34 20.96 -13.10 -14.95
C LEU A 34 19.72 -13.43 -14.10
N LEU A 35 19.77 -14.58 -13.41
CA LEU A 35 18.91 -14.85 -12.25
C LEU A 35 19.62 -14.43 -10.95
N MET A 36 19.43 -13.18 -10.52
CA MET A 36 19.71 -12.78 -9.14
C MET A 36 18.60 -13.32 -8.20
N PRO A 37 18.94 -13.94 -7.06
CA PRO A 37 17.98 -14.57 -6.16
C PRO A 37 17.35 -13.51 -5.25
N VAL A 38 16.16 -13.03 -5.60
CA VAL A 38 15.40 -12.14 -4.71
C VAL A 38 14.30 -12.94 -3.99
N LEU A 39 14.61 -13.23 -2.72
CA LEU A 39 13.75 -13.56 -1.56
C LEU A 39 12.69 -14.66 -1.73
N GLN A 40 12.96 -15.79 -1.04
CA GLN A 40 12.39 -17.15 -1.19
C GLN A 40 12.71 -17.78 -2.55
N GLY A 41 14.01 -17.98 -2.78
CA GLY A 41 14.53 -18.68 -3.94
C GLY A 41 13.87 -20.04 -4.17
N ALA A 42 13.74 -20.42 -5.43
CA ALA A 42 13.37 -21.77 -5.81
C ALA A 42 14.25 -22.76 -5.05
N LEU A 43 13.67 -23.82 -4.50
CA LEU A 43 14.51 -24.93 -4.07
C LEU A 43 15.22 -25.50 -5.31
N PRO A 44 16.48 -25.98 -5.20
CA PRO A 44 17.18 -26.59 -6.32
C PRO A 44 16.32 -27.69 -6.97
N GLY A 45 16.02 -27.53 -8.27
CA GLY A 45 15.17 -28.46 -9.03
C GLY A 45 13.65 -28.25 -8.89
N GLU A 46 13.19 -27.26 -8.13
CA GLU A 46 11.77 -26.96 -7.96
C GLU A 46 11.16 -26.39 -9.25
N THR A 47 10.13 -27.04 -9.78
CA THR A 47 9.36 -26.54 -10.92
C THR A 47 8.56 -25.30 -10.56
N ARG A 48 8.03 -24.59 -11.56
CA ARG A 48 7.17 -23.43 -11.32
C ARG A 48 5.90 -23.84 -10.57
N GLU A 49 5.32 -24.97 -10.95
CA GLU A 49 4.10 -25.54 -10.38
C GLU A 49 4.29 -25.90 -8.92
N GLN A 50 5.37 -26.62 -8.59
CA GLN A 50 5.72 -26.98 -7.21
C GLN A 50 5.88 -25.74 -6.32
N ARG A 51 6.48 -24.68 -6.86
CA ARG A 51 6.63 -23.41 -6.13
C ARG A 51 5.29 -22.72 -5.86
N LEU A 52 4.37 -22.76 -6.82
CA LEU A 52 3.02 -22.22 -6.64
C LEU A 52 2.25 -23.03 -5.59
N GLU A 53 2.33 -24.36 -5.65
CA GLU A 53 1.73 -25.24 -4.65
C GLU A 53 2.30 -25.00 -3.25
N ARG A 54 3.62 -24.85 -3.12
CA ARG A 54 4.27 -24.49 -1.86
C ARG A 54 3.78 -23.14 -1.31
N ARG A 55 3.53 -22.16 -2.19
CA ARG A 55 2.94 -20.87 -1.78
C ARG A 55 1.51 -21.03 -1.30
N VAL A 56 0.68 -21.81 -1.99
CA VAL A 56 -0.69 -22.10 -1.54
C VAL A 56 -0.68 -22.82 -0.19
N ALA A 57 0.23 -23.77 0.01
CA ALA A 57 0.41 -24.45 1.31
C ALA A 57 0.83 -23.48 2.42
N GLY A 58 1.66 -22.47 2.10
CA GLY A 58 2.00 -21.39 3.02
C GLY A 58 0.77 -20.56 3.43
N ILE A 59 -0.06 -20.17 2.47
CA ILE A 59 -1.32 -19.45 2.75
C ILE A 59 -2.26 -20.31 3.60
N GLU A 60 -2.42 -21.60 3.27
CA GLU A 60 -3.24 -22.54 4.05
C GLU A 60 -2.74 -22.68 5.50
N LYS A 61 -1.43 -22.68 5.72
CA LYS A 61 -0.85 -22.68 7.07
C LYS A 61 -1.22 -21.41 7.86
N GLU A 62 -1.31 -20.26 7.19
CA GLU A 62 -1.61 -18.96 7.81
C GLU A 62 -3.11 -18.76 8.10
N VAL A 63 -3.99 -19.24 7.22
CA VAL A 63 -5.44 -18.97 7.29
C VAL A 63 -6.26 -20.16 7.77
N GLY A 64 -5.66 -21.35 7.82
CA GLY A 64 -6.32 -22.63 8.03
C GLY A 64 -6.70 -23.31 6.71
N THR A 65 -7.35 -24.47 6.82
CA THR A 65 -7.70 -25.33 5.67
C THR A 65 -8.43 -24.56 4.59
N LEU A 66 -7.91 -24.64 3.36
CA LEU A 66 -8.55 -24.07 2.17
C LEU A 66 -9.40 -25.15 1.48
N THR A 67 -10.56 -24.77 0.94
CA THR A 67 -11.34 -25.68 0.10
C THR A 67 -10.63 -25.93 -1.24
N ALA A 68 -11.00 -27.00 -1.96
CA ALA A 68 -10.45 -27.28 -3.28
C ALA A 68 -10.63 -26.10 -4.25
N ASP A 69 -11.81 -25.48 -4.25
CA ASP A 69 -12.13 -24.32 -5.08
C ASP A 69 -11.27 -23.10 -4.71
N GLN A 70 -11.08 -22.85 -3.41
CA GLN A 70 -10.19 -21.78 -2.95
C GLN A 70 -8.75 -22.02 -3.41
N LYS A 71 -8.20 -23.23 -3.24
CA LYS A 71 -6.85 -23.58 -3.69
C LYS A 71 -6.69 -23.37 -5.19
N ALA A 72 -7.65 -23.85 -5.99
CA ALA A 72 -7.63 -23.68 -7.44
C ALA A 72 -7.66 -22.21 -7.85
N HIS A 73 -8.52 -21.40 -7.22
CA HIS A 73 -8.63 -19.97 -7.49
C HIS A 73 -7.34 -19.23 -7.12
N ILE A 74 -6.78 -19.49 -5.94
CA ILE A 74 -5.52 -18.88 -5.47
C ILE A 74 -4.36 -19.26 -6.39
N LEU A 75 -4.27 -20.53 -6.79
CA LEU A 75 -3.22 -21.00 -7.70
C LEU A 75 -3.32 -20.29 -9.06
N ALA A 76 -4.52 -20.13 -9.61
CA ALA A 76 -4.73 -19.39 -10.86
C ALA A 76 -4.30 -17.92 -10.74
N LEU A 77 -4.64 -17.25 -9.63
CA LEU A 77 -4.20 -15.87 -9.35
C LEU A 77 -2.68 -15.75 -9.24
N LEU A 78 -2.03 -16.67 -8.50
CA LEU A 78 -0.58 -16.67 -8.34
C LEU A 78 0.13 -16.95 -9.68
N LYS A 79 -0.43 -17.84 -10.51
CA LYS A 79 0.08 -18.12 -11.86
C LYS A 79 0.00 -16.87 -12.74
N ALA A 80 -1.17 -16.24 -12.81
CA ALA A 80 -1.42 -15.03 -13.60
C ALA A 80 -0.49 -13.88 -13.16
N ALA A 81 -0.32 -13.65 -11.86
CA ALA A 81 0.61 -12.65 -11.36
C ALA A 81 2.07 -12.97 -11.73
N GLY A 82 2.46 -14.25 -11.70
CA GLY A 82 3.75 -14.70 -12.19
C GLY A 82 3.97 -14.37 -13.67
N ASP A 83 2.96 -14.60 -14.51
CA ASP A 83 3.00 -14.28 -15.94
C ASP A 83 3.07 -12.77 -16.19
N GLU A 84 2.32 -11.97 -15.43
CA GLU A 84 2.34 -10.50 -15.50
C GLU A 84 3.72 -9.93 -15.16
N MET A 85 4.34 -10.42 -14.09
CA MET A 85 5.70 -10.02 -13.71
C MET A 85 6.76 -10.50 -14.71
N ALA A 86 6.59 -11.67 -15.33
CA ALA A 86 7.49 -12.16 -16.36
C ALA A 86 7.39 -11.32 -17.64
N ALA A 87 6.17 -10.99 -18.06
CA ALA A 87 5.89 -10.13 -19.20
C ALA A 87 6.48 -8.72 -18.99
N ALA A 88 6.35 -8.16 -17.78
CA ALA A 88 6.95 -6.87 -17.45
C ALA A 88 8.48 -6.88 -17.63
N ARG A 89 9.18 -7.92 -17.12
CA ARG A 89 10.63 -8.06 -17.26
C ARG A 89 11.09 -8.29 -18.69
N ALA A 90 10.31 -9.01 -19.48
CA ALA A 90 10.62 -9.29 -20.89
C ALA A 90 10.32 -8.11 -21.83
N ASN A 91 9.59 -7.09 -21.36
CA ASN A 91 9.17 -5.97 -22.19
C ASN A 91 10.33 -5.00 -22.45
N LYS A 92 10.95 -5.11 -23.63
CA LYS A 92 12.06 -4.26 -24.10
C LYS A 92 11.67 -2.81 -24.36
N GLY A 93 10.37 -2.49 -24.40
CA GLY A 93 9.87 -1.11 -24.54
C GLY A 93 9.81 -0.35 -23.23
N LEU A 94 10.04 -1.02 -22.09
CA LEU A 94 10.05 -0.40 -20.77
C LEU A 94 11.48 -0.15 -20.29
N THR A 95 11.69 0.93 -19.55
CA THR A 95 12.95 1.14 -18.82
C THR A 95 13.03 0.19 -17.62
N ALA A 96 14.24 -0.04 -17.09
CA ALA A 96 14.43 -0.89 -15.92
C ALA A 96 13.60 -0.41 -14.70
N GLU A 97 13.48 0.90 -14.51
CA GLU A 97 12.67 1.50 -13.46
C GLU A 97 11.18 1.20 -13.64
N GLN A 98 10.68 1.28 -14.88
CA GLN A 98 9.29 0.96 -15.20
C GLN A 98 8.99 -0.53 -15.02
N GLN A 99 9.90 -1.41 -15.47
CA GLN A 99 9.78 -2.85 -15.27
C GLN A 99 9.74 -3.18 -13.77
N SER A 100 10.66 -2.59 -12.98
CA SER A 100 10.70 -2.76 -11.53
C SER A 100 9.43 -2.24 -10.86
N ALA A 101 8.92 -1.08 -11.27
CA ALA A 101 7.69 -0.50 -10.73
C ALA A 101 6.48 -1.42 -10.96
N ILE A 102 6.33 -1.99 -12.17
CA ILE A 102 5.27 -2.95 -12.47
C ILE A 102 5.42 -4.21 -11.63
N VAL A 103 6.64 -4.78 -11.55
CA VAL A 103 6.88 -5.99 -10.74
C VAL A 103 6.55 -5.74 -9.27
N SER A 104 7.00 -4.63 -8.69
CA SER A 104 6.69 -4.25 -7.31
C SER A 104 5.19 -4.07 -7.08
N LYS A 105 4.50 -3.43 -8.03
CA LYS A 105 3.05 -3.25 -7.98
C LYS A 105 2.32 -4.60 -7.96
N VAL A 106 2.62 -5.48 -8.91
CA VAL A 106 2.00 -6.82 -8.98
C VAL A 106 2.28 -7.59 -7.70
N HIS A 107 3.51 -7.52 -7.19
CA HIS A 107 3.88 -8.20 -5.95
C HIS A 107 3.05 -7.72 -4.74
N GLY A 108 2.86 -6.40 -4.60
CA GLY A 108 2.06 -5.82 -3.52
C GLY A 108 0.57 -6.16 -3.63
N GLU A 109 0.03 -6.21 -4.85
CA GLU A 109 -1.40 -6.48 -5.09
C GLU A 109 -1.76 -7.97 -4.97
N VAL A 110 -0.81 -8.89 -5.13
CA VAL A 110 -1.08 -10.33 -5.14
C VAL A 110 -1.79 -10.79 -3.87
N ALA A 111 -1.40 -10.27 -2.70
CA ALA A 111 -2.04 -10.58 -1.43
C ALA A 111 -3.52 -10.18 -1.43
N ASP A 112 -3.81 -8.97 -1.91
CA ASP A 112 -5.16 -8.43 -1.96
C ASP A 112 -6.03 -9.20 -2.97
N ARG A 113 -5.45 -9.68 -4.07
CA ARG A 113 -6.18 -10.46 -5.08
C ARG A 113 -6.71 -11.77 -4.51
N TYR A 114 -5.92 -12.53 -3.75
CA TYR A 114 -6.40 -13.80 -3.19
C TYR A 114 -7.16 -13.67 -1.87
N LEU A 115 -7.09 -12.54 -1.17
CA LEU A 115 -7.98 -12.27 -0.03
C LEU A 115 -9.47 -12.41 -0.41
N VAL A 116 -9.83 -12.08 -1.65
CA VAL A 116 -11.21 -12.21 -2.15
C VAL A 116 -11.67 -13.66 -2.23
N ALA A 117 -10.75 -14.61 -2.39
CA ALA A 117 -11.07 -16.05 -2.40
C ALA A 117 -11.24 -16.63 -0.98
N LEU A 118 -10.84 -15.90 0.05
CA LEU A 118 -10.89 -16.35 1.44
C LEU A 118 -12.22 -15.99 2.12
N THR A 119 -12.65 -16.80 3.07
CA THR A 119 -13.77 -16.46 3.95
C THR A 119 -13.41 -15.27 4.85
N PRO A 120 -14.38 -14.51 5.39
CA PRO A 120 -14.09 -13.39 6.28
C PRO A 120 -13.19 -13.74 7.46
N GLU A 121 -13.35 -14.94 8.04
CA GLU A 121 -12.51 -15.43 9.14
C GLU A 121 -11.07 -15.72 8.68
N GLN A 122 -10.91 -16.35 7.51
CA GLN A 122 -9.60 -16.60 6.90
C GLN A 122 -8.89 -15.29 6.52
N GLN A 123 -9.62 -14.30 6.00
CA GLN A 123 -9.07 -12.98 5.69
C GLN A 123 -8.52 -12.31 6.94
N LEU A 124 -9.24 -12.39 8.07
CA LEU A 124 -8.77 -11.83 9.34
C LEU A 124 -7.47 -12.51 9.78
N LYS A 125 -7.43 -13.85 9.77
CA LYS A 125 -6.22 -14.63 10.10
C LYS A 125 -5.05 -14.26 9.19
N PHE A 126 -5.31 -14.16 7.89
CA PHE A 126 -4.30 -13.79 6.91
C PHE A 126 -3.71 -12.42 7.21
N LYS A 127 -4.56 -11.40 7.42
CA LYS A 127 -4.13 -10.04 7.73
C LYS A 127 -3.34 -9.93 9.03
N THR A 128 -3.59 -10.83 9.99
CA THR A 128 -2.83 -10.91 11.25
C THR A 128 -1.59 -11.80 11.19
N SER A 129 -1.38 -12.54 10.10
CA SER A 129 -0.23 -13.44 9.96
C SER A 129 1.07 -12.66 9.75
N GLU A 130 2.18 -13.20 10.24
CA GLU A 130 3.51 -12.63 10.01
C GLU A 130 3.84 -12.53 8.51
N GLY A 131 3.34 -13.46 7.69
CA GLY A 131 3.52 -13.48 6.24
C GLY A 131 2.93 -12.26 5.55
N TYR A 132 1.70 -11.87 5.89
CA TYR A 132 1.07 -10.65 5.36
C TYR A 132 1.82 -9.39 5.75
N ALA A 133 2.20 -9.28 7.04
CA ALA A 133 3.00 -8.16 7.52
C ALA A 133 4.35 -8.06 6.80
N SER A 134 4.97 -9.20 6.46
CA SER A 134 6.26 -9.26 5.76
C SER A 134 6.18 -8.83 4.30
N ASN A 135 5.10 -9.16 3.58
CA ASN A 135 4.93 -8.76 2.18
C ASN A 135 4.66 -7.25 2.02
N ARG A 136 4.17 -6.60 3.08
CA ARG A 136 4.03 -5.12 3.13
C ARG A 136 5.23 -4.40 3.78
N ARG A 137 6.38 -5.08 4.01
CA ARG A 137 7.63 -4.48 4.58
C ARG A 137 8.33 -3.45 3.70
N GLY A 138 7.71 -2.97 2.62
CA GLY A 138 8.35 -2.12 1.63
C GLY A 138 8.50 -0.63 1.97
N GLN A 139 7.74 -0.04 2.90
CA GLN A 139 7.64 1.44 2.91
C GLN A 139 7.37 2.16 4.25
N GLY A 140 7.42 1.50 5.41
CA GLY A 140 7.19 2.23 6.68
C GLY A 140 7.25 1.43 7.98
N LEU A 141 7.82 0.22 7.94
CA LEU A 141 8.06 -0.60 9.12
C LEU A 141 9.44 -0.26 9.68
N ILE A 142 9.49 0.02 10.99
CA ILE A 142 10.78 0.08 11.70
C ILE A 142 11.36 -1.35 11.63
N ALA A 143 12.65 -1.48 11.27
CA ALA A 143 13.27 -2.80 11.16
C ALA A 143 13.13 -3.56 12.49
N GLY A 144 12.52 -4.75 12.45
CA GLY A 144 12.26 -5.57 13.64
C GLY A 144 10.92 -5.30 14.34
N GLU A 145 10.14 -4.31 13.91
CA GLU A 145 8.82 -4.01 14.46
C GLU A 145 7.83 -5.14 14.13
N SER A 146 7.23 -5.71 15.18
CA SER A 146 6.15 -6.69 15.09
C SER A 146 4.86 -6.04 14.56
N PHE A 147 3.92 -6.86 14.09
CA PHE A 147 2.62 -6.36 13.62
C PHE A 147 1.85 -5.61 14.70
N GLU A 148 1.85 -6.12 15.94
CA GLU A 148 1.15 -5.47 17.06
C GLU A 148 1.82 -4.15 17.47
N GLU A 149 3.15 -4.06 17.43
CA GLU A 149 3.87 -2.79 17.66
C GLU A 149 3.53 -1.77 16.57
N ARG A 150 3.51 -2.17 15.29
CA ARG A 150 3.11 -1.31 14.18
C ARG A 150 1.67 -0.82 14.37
N ARG A 151 0.74 -1.74 14.65
CA ARG A 151 -0.67 -1.44 14.88
C ARG A 151 -0.83 -0.48 16.04
N SER A 152 -0.14 -0.74 17.16
CA SER A 152 -0.10 0.14 18.33
C SER A 152 0.41 1.53 17.94
N ARG A 153 1.53 1.63 17.21
CA ARG A 153 2.09 2.90 16.76
C ARG A 153 1.15 3.69 15.85
N LEU A 154 0.56 3.04 14.84
CA LEU A 154 -0.37 3.70 13.91
C LEU A 154 -1.66 4.15 14.62
N LEU A 155 -2.16 3.35 15.55
CA LEU A 155 -3.40 3.64 16.26
C LEU A 155 -3.20 4.53 17.49
N LYS A 156 -1.98 4.67 18.03
CA LYS A 156 -1.70 5.39 19.28
C LYS A 156 -2.34 6.77 19.32
N ASN A 157 -2.13 7.56 18.27
CA ASN A 157 -2.67 8.92 18.17
C ASN A 157 -4.21 8.98 18.17
N TYR A 158 -4.86 7.89 17.80
CA TYR A 158 -6.32 7.77 17.78
C TYR A 158 -6.84 7.21 19.10
N THR A 159 -6.23 6.17 19.64
CA THR A 159 -6.66 5.55 20.91
C THR A 159 -6.45 6.45 22.11
N ASP A 160 -5.44 7.33 22.09
CA ASP A 160 -5.20 8.31 23.15
C ASP A 160 -6.34 9.36 23.23
N VAL A 161 -7.07 9.57 22.13
CA VAL A 161 -8.10 10.63 21.98
C VAL A 161 -9.51 10.04 21.93
N LEU A 162 -9.62 8.83 21.38
CA LEU A 162 -10.85 8.10 21.09
C LEU A 162 -10.74 6.71 21.74
N PRO A 163 -10.88 6.62 23.08
CA PRO A 163 -10.70 5.36 23.80
C PRO A 163 -11.74 4.29 23.43
N ASP A 164 -12.89 4.72 22.90
CA ASP A 164 -14.06 3.89 22.58
C ASP A 164 -14.11 3.42 21.11
N LEU A 165 -13.00 3.47 20.38
CA LEU A 165 -12.94 2.97 19.01
C LEU A 165 -13.26 1.46 18.94
N THR A 166 -14.24 1.11 18.11
CA THR A 166 -14.59 -0.29 17.84
C THR A 166 -13.46 -1.00 17.08
N ILE A 167 -13.44 -2.35 17.12
CA ILE A 167 -12.47 -3.16 16.36
C ILE A 167 -12.54 -2.80 14.86
N LYS A 168 -13.76 -2.72 14.30
CA LYS A 168 -13.97 -2.37 12.90
C LYS A 168 -13.35 -1.00 12.56
N GLN A 169 -13.62 0.03 13.36
CA GLN A 169 -13.06 1.36 13.14
C GLN A 169 -11.53 1.35 13.26
N LYS A 170 -10.95 0.64 14.24
CA LYS A 170 -9.49 0.49 14.36
C LYS A 170 -8.88 -0.13 13.10
N THR A 171 -9.50 -1.16 12.54
CA THR A 171 -9.05 -1.78 11.29
C THR A 171 -9.13 -0.81 10.12
N GLU A 172 -10.26 -0.12 9.93
CA GLU A 172 -10.42 0.84 8.82
C GLU A 172 -9.44 2.04 8.94
N ILE A 173 -9.22 2.55 10.16
CA ILE A 173 -8.23 3.61 10.43
C ILE A 173 -6.81 3.12 10.08
N MET A 174 -6.48 1.89 10.46
CA MET A 174 -5.17 1.30 10.13
C MET A 174 -4.99 1.19 8.62
N ASP A 175 -5.98 0.67 7.90
CA ASP A 175 -5.94 0.54 6.43
C ASP A 175 -5.74 1.90 5.74
N VAL A 176 -6.42 2.96 6.23
CA VAL A 176 -6.23 4.34 5.72
C VAL A 176 -4.81 4.85 5.97
N ASN A 177 -4.23 4.60 7.14
CA ASN A 177 -2.88 5.04 7.48
C ASN A 177 -1.80 4.27 6.71
N GLU A 178 -2.00 2.96 6.49
CA GLU A 178 -1.10 2.17 5.66
C GLU A 178 -1.08 2.67 4.22
N ALA A 179 -2.26 2.86 3.62
CA ALA A 179 -2.36 3.39 2.25
C ALA A 179 -1.68 4.76 2.10
N ALA A 180 -1.79 5.63 3.10
CA ALA A 180 -1.10 6.92 3.09
C ALA A 180 0.42 6.79 3.30
N SER A 181 0.86 5.83 4.10
CA SER A 181 2.30 5.54 4.26
C SER A 181 2.91 5.07 2.94
N ASP A 182 2.20 4.22 2.20
CA ASP A 182 2.61 3.75 0.88
C ASP A 182 2.65 4.91 -0.13
N GLU A 183 1.65 5.80 -0.11
CA GLU A 183 1.62 7.01 -0.94
C GLU A 183 2.81 7.95 -0.64
N ILE A 184 3.10 8.24 0.63
CA ILE A 184 4.24 9.04 1.04
C ILE A 184 5.56 8.38 0.65
N GLY A 185 5.65 7.06 0.85
CA GLY A 185 6.78 6.27 0.41
C GLY A 185 6.96 6.28 -1.11
N ALA A 186 5.89 6.40 -1.89
CA ALA A 186 5.96 6.59 -3.34
C ALA A 186 6.43 8.01 -3.69
N ILE A 187 5.91 9.04 -3.01
CA ILE A 187 6.34 10.44 -3.19
C ILE A 187 7.86 10.58 -2.99
N HIS A 188 8.42 9.98 -1.94
CA HIS A 188 9.87 10.02 -1.67
C HIS A 188 10.73 9.33 -2.74
N LYS A 189 10.15 8.41 -3.53
CA LYS A 189 10.87 7.73 -4.62
C LYS A 189 10.87 8.54 -5.92
N ILE A 190 10.07 9.60 -6.02
CA ILE A 190 10.00 10.44 -7.22
C ILE A 190 11.19 11.40 -7.22
N SER A 191 12.24 11.07 -7.98
CA SER A 191 13.51 11.79 -7.99
C SER A 191 13.48 13.18 -8.62
N ASN A 192 12.40 13.55 -9.31
CA ASN A 192 12.27 14.84 -10.00
C ASN A 192 11.34 15.84 -9.28
N LEU A 193 10.85 15.53 -8.07
CA LEU A 193 10.15 16.52 -7.25
C LEU A 193 11.15 17.43 -6.55
N SER A 194 10.87 18.74 -6.55
CA SER A 194 11.51 19.65 -5.62
C SER A 194 11.07 19.36 -4.18
N ASP A 195 11.85 19.81 -3.19
CA ASP A 195 11.49 19.69 -1.77
C ASP A 195 10.12 20.31 -1.47
N GLU A 196 9.81 21.45 -2.10
CA GLU A 196 8.52 22.13 -1.95
C GLU A 196 7.38 21.29 -2.53
N GLN A 197 7.56 20.71 -3.72
CA GLN A 197 6.57 19.84 -4.36
C GLN A 197 6.34 18.56 -3.55
N SER A 198 7.42 17.93 -3.09
CA SER A 198 7.37 16.74 -2.23
C SER A 198 6.61 17.05 -0.93
N ARG A 199 6.96 18.15 -0.25
CA ARG A 199 6.26 18.61 0.96
C ARG A 199 4.78 18.88 0.70
N ALA A 200 4.44 19.56 -0.39
CA ALA A 200 3.05 19.84 -0.74
C ALA A 200 2.26 18.54 -0.99
N ALA A 201 2.85 17.57 -1.68
CA ALA A 201 2.24 16.26 -1.92
C ALA A 201 2.00 15.48 -0.61
N ILE A 202 2.98 15.47 0.30
CA ILE A 202 2.84 14.83 1.62
C ILE A 202 1.74 15.50 2.45
N LEU A 203 1.70 16.84 2.47
CA LEU A 203 0.64 17.58 3.17
C LEU A 203 -0.75 17.27 2.61
N LYS A 204 -0.86 17.10 1.30
CA LYS A 204 -2.11 16.67 0.65
C LYS A 204 -2.51 15.27 1.09
N SER A 205 -1.60 14.30 1.07
CA SER A 205 -1.87 12.93 1.55
C SER A 205 -2.38 12.94 3.00
N HIS A 206 -1.74 13.69 3.89
CA HIS A 206 -2.21 13.85 5.27
C HIS A 206 -3.60 14.51 5.37
N ALA A 207 -3.91 15.49 4.53
CA ALA A 207 -5.24 16.11 4.50
C ALA A 207 -6.31 15.12 4.03
N ASP A 208 -6.00 14.25 3.07
CA ASP A 208 -6.91 13.25 2.56
C ASP A 208 -7.11 12.08 3.55
N VAL A 209 -6.06 11.68 4.28
CA VAL A 209 -6.19 10.77 5.45
C VAL A 209 -7.22 11.32 6.42
N ALA A 210 -7.09 12.58 6.82
CA ALA A 210 -8.00 13.17 7.79
C ALA A 210 -9.47 13.11 7.34
N LYS A 211 -9.76 13.38 6.06
CA LYS A 211 -11.12 13.26 5.50
C LYS A 211 -11.63 11.83 5.54
N LYS A 212 -10.79 10.84 5.21
CA LYS A 212 -11.18 9.41 5.23
C LYS A 212 -11.47 8.95 6.66
N ILE A 213 -10.67 9.37 7.64
CA ILE A 213 -10.90 9.09 9.06
C ILE A 213 -12.24 9.68 9.53
N ASP A 214 -12.57 10.92 9.13
CA ASP A 214 -13.84 11.53 9.52
C ASP A 214 -15.06 10.70 9.09
N VAL A 215 -14.98 9.95 7.99
CA VAL A 215 -16.08 9.06 7.53
C VAL A 215 -16.22 7.80 8.40
N ILE A 216 -15.12 7.34 9.02
CA ILE A 216 -15.08 6.12 9.86
C ILE A 216 -15.62 6.39 11.27
N LEU A 217 -15.49 7.63 11.74
CA LEU A 217 -15.83 8.03 13.11
C LEU A 217 -17.31 8.36 13.29
N THR A 218 -17.85 8.06 14.47
CA THR A 218 -19.18 8.55 14.87
C THR A 218 -19.19 10.08 15.04
N ALA A 219 -20.36 10.71 15.14
CA ALA A 219 -20.44 12.16 15.32
C ALA A 219 -19.73 12.66 16.60
N PRO A 220 -19.91 12.04 17.79
CA PRO A 220 -19.15 12.45 18.98
C PRO A 220 -17.64 12.25 18.84
N GLN A 221 -17.21 11.12 18.25
CA GLN A 221 -15.80 10.82 18.02
C GLN A 221 -15.15 11.83 17.05
N ARG A 222 -15.87 12.23 15.99
CA ARG A 222 -15.39 13.29 15.07
C ARG A 222 -15.12 14.60 15.79
N VAL A 223 -16.02 15.03 16.68
CA VAL A 223 -15.83 16.28 17.44
C VAL A 223 -14.58 16.19 18.33
N ALA A 224 -14.40 15.08 19.06
CA ALA A 224 -13.21 14.87 19.88
C ALA A 224 -11.92 14.84 19.03
N TRP A 225 -11.97 14.16 17.89
CA TRP A 225 -10.85 14.08 16.94
C TRP A 225 -10.47 15.45 16.36
N GLN A 226 -11.45 16.22 15.90
CA GLN A 226 -11.25 17.56 15.35
C GLN A 226 -10.65 18.50 16.39
N LYS A 227 -11.20 18.51 17.61
CA LYS A 227 -10.66 19.29 18.73
C LYS A 227 -9.19 18.98 18.98
N ASN A 228 -8.83 17.70 19.09
CA ASN A 228 -7.44 17.30 19.28
C ASN A 228 -6.54 17.71 18.10
N ARG A 229 -7.03 17.63 16.85
CA ARG A 229 -6.27 18.09 15.68
C ARG A 229 -6.00 19.59 15.73
N ASP A 230 -6.99 20.38 16.12
CA ASP A 230 -6.87 21.84 16.24
C ASP A 230 -5.92 22.23 17.37
N GLU A 231 -6.00 21.57 18.52
CA GLU A 231 -5.07 21.76 19.65
C GLU A 231 -3.63 21.42 19.25
N ARG A 232 -3.41 20.28 18.58
CA ARG A 232 -2.07 19.92 18.06
C ARG A 232 -1.56 20.90 17.02
N ARG A 233 -2.44 21.47 16.20
CA ARG A 233 -2.08 22.50 15.21
C ARG A 233 -1.69 23.80 15.91
N ALA A 234 -2.47 24.26 16.88
CA ALA A 234 -2.18 25.45 17.67
C ALA A 234 -0.84 25.31 18.40
N LYS A 235 -0.60 24.16 19.05
CA LYS A 235 0.67 23.85 19.73
C LYS A 235 1.87 23.97 18.78
N ARG A 236 1.81 23.35 17.60
CA ARG A 236 2.90 23.43 16.60
C ARG A 236 3.15 24.85 16.10
N ILE A 237 2.13 25.68 15.99
CA ILE A 237 2.29 27.09 15.58
C ILE A 237 3.10 27.85 16.64
N VAL A 238 2.77 27.65 17.92
CA VAL A 238 3.50 28.26 19.04
C VAL A 238 4.95 27.76 19.09
N GLU A 239 5.16 26.44 19.06
CA GLU A 239 6.52 25.84 19.08
C GLU A 239 7.39 26.33 17.92
N ASN A 240 6.84 26.41 16.71
CA ASN A 240 7.57 26.92 15.55
C ASN A 240 7.90 28.42 15.68
N ALA A 241 6.99 29.21 16.25
CA ALA A 241 7.23 30.63 16.50
C ALA A 241 8.32 30.83 17.56
N GLU A 242 8.33 30.03 18.62
CA GLU A 242 9.39 30.04 19.65
C GLU A 242 10.74 29.62 19.07
N LYS A 243 10.79 28.53 18.31
CA LYS A 243 12.01 28.09 17.63
C LYS A 243 12.57 29.17 16.70
N ALA A 244 11.71 29.83 15.92
CA ALA A 244 12.13 30.92 15.04
C ALA A 244 12.74 32.11 15.80
N LYS A 245 12.24 32.42 17.01
CA LYS A 245 12.82 33.46 17.87
C LYS A 245 14.21 33.06 18.37
N VAL A 246 14.39 31.80 18.80
CA VAL A 246 15.69 31.27 19.26
C VAL A 246 16.71 31.30 18.12
N ASP A 247 16.33 30.82 16.93
CA ASP A 247 17.19 30.81 15.75
C ASP A 247 17.58 32.22 15.28
N ALA A 248 16.71 33.22 15.48
CA ALA A 248 17.02 34.63 15.20
C ALA A 248 17.98 35.24 16.22
N ALA A 249 17.83 34.90 17.51
CA ALA A 249 18.71 35.38 18.57
C ALA A 249 20.14 34.82 18.45
N ALA A 250 20.29 33.56 18.00
CA ALA A 250 21.59 32.92 17.84
C ALA A 250 22.44 33.46 16.67
N LYS A 251 21.85 34.28 15.78
CA LYS A 251 22.54 34.87 14.62
C LYS A 251 23.06 36.29 14.88
N ASN A 252 22.73 36.87 16.04
CA ASN A 252 23.19 38.19 16.48
C ASN A 252 24.33 38.03 17.50
#